data_AF-A0A4P8TKN2-F1
#
_entry.id   AF-A0A4P8TKN2-F1
#
_cell.length_a   1.000
_cell.length_b   1.000
_cell.length_c   1.000
_cell.angle_alpha   90.00
_cell.angle_beta   90.00
_cell.angle_gamma   90.00
#
_symmetry.space_group_name_H-M   'P 1'
#
loop_
_entity.id
_entity.type
_entity.pdbx_description
1 polymer ?
#
loop_
_entity_poly.entity_id
_entity_poly.type
_entity_poly.pdbx_seq_one_letter_code
_entity_poly.pdbx_strand_id
1 'polypeptide(L)'
;MFYPDVPEGFSPPMRHMDRFTGLWDPATYAGESWVAVQATQLDDEQARTTTQKRRILDGWIELLSAGDAPITHLFLASRVPQRLLDAVSGLPNLRFLDVKWGPYEDLSPISGLHGLEAIHLGPRGGDDRQQRRLPRR
;
A
#
# COMPACT_ATOMS: atom_id res chain seq x y z
N MET A 1 -28.16 -14.36 7.03
CA MET A 1 -27.70 -13.78 5.75
C MET A 1 -26.58 -14.68 5.28
N PHE A 2 -26.80 -15.43 4.21
CA PHE A 2 -25.88 -16.48 3.74
C PHE A 2 -24.60 -15.84 3.19
N TYR A 3 -23.49 -16.00 3.90
CA TYR A 3 -22.16 -15.93 3.32
C TYR A 3 -21.92 -17.30 2.66
N PRO A 4 -21.59 -17.37 1.35
CA PRO A 4 -21.21 -18.64 0.76
C PRO A 4 -20.02 -19.20 1.53
N ASP A 5 -20.02 -20.52 1.72
CA ASP A 5 -19.09 -21.29 2.54
C ASP A 5 -17.63 -21.02 2.12
N VAL A 6 -17.02 -20.03 2.76
CA VAL A 6 -15.58 -19.76 2.68
C VAL A 6 -14.96 -20.56 3.82
N PRO A 7 -14.05 -21.52 3.54
CA PRO A 7 -13.53 -22.40 4.57
C PRO A 7 -12.94 -21.58 5.72
N GLU A 8 -13.35 -21.88 6.96
CA GLU A 8 -12.81 -21.25 8.17
C GLU A 8 -11.28 -21.41 8.18
N GLY A 9 -10.57 -20.31 7.91
CA GLY A 9 -9.12 -20.30 7.73
C GLY A 9 -8.62 -19.50 6.54
N PHE A 10 -9.49 -19.13 5.58
CA PHE A 10 -9.09 -18.27 4.45
C PHE A 10 -9.27 -16.78 4.80
N SER A 11 -8.40 -16.28 5.66
CA SER A 11 -8.11 -14.85 5.78
C SER A 11 -6.88 -14.56 4.89
N PRO A 12 -6.96 -13.72 3.84
CA PRO A 12 -5.76 -13.25 3.14
C PRO A 12 -4.80 -12.55 4.13
N PRO A 13 -3.48 -12.54 3.90
CA PRO A 13 -2.48 -12.82 4.92
C PRO A 13 -2.18 -11.61 5.83
N MET A 14 -3.07 -11.33 6.78
CA MET A 14 -2.81 -10.35 7.86
C MET A 14 -1.94 -10.93 9.01
N ARG A 15 -1.43 -12.17 8.91
CA ARG A 15 -0.54 -12.77 9.93
C ARG A 15 0.88 -12.16 9.99
N HIS A 16 1.19 -11.19 9.14
CA HIS A 16 2.56 -10.65 8.97
C HIS A 16 2.62 -9.13 8.85
N MET A 17 1.63 -8.38 9.37
CA MET A 17 1.75 -6.90 9.44
C MET A 17 3.02 -6.48 10.17
N ASP A 18 3.50 -7.28 11.13
CA ASP A 18 4.76 -7.06 11.86
C ASP A 18 6.01 -7.09 10.96
N ARG A 19 5.91 -7.62 9.73
CA ARG A 19 7.02 -7.66 8.76
C ARG A 19 7.08 -6.44 7.85
N PHE A 20 6.01 -5.64 7.79
CA PHE A 20 6.00 -4.46 6.93
C PHE A 20 6.77 -3.32 7.58
N THR A 21 7.75 -2.80 6.87
CA THR A 21 8.40 -1.55 7.25
C THR A 21 7.54 -0.39 6.75
N GLY A 22 6.94 0.32 7.70
CA GLY A 22 6.13 1.52 7.44
C GLY A 22 7.00 2.71 7.06
N LEU A 23 7.21 2.93 5.77
CA LEU A 23 8.06 4.00 5.25
C LEU A 23 7.23 5.21 4.79
N TRP A 24 7.72 6.38 5.16
CA TRP A 24 7.13 7.67 4.78
C TRP A 24 7.89 8.30 3.62
N ASP A 25 9.21 8.27 3.71
CA ASP A 25 10.11 8.89 2.75
C ASP A 25 10.80 7.79 1.91
N PRO A 26 10.77 7.85 0.58
CA PRO A 26 11.53 6.91 -0.25
C PRO A 26 13.03 6.95 0.05
N ALA A 27 13.58 8.07 0.56
CA ALA A 27 14.99 8.16 0.97
C ALA A 27 15.32 7.29 2.19
N THR A 28 14.32 6.83 2.95
CA THR A 28 14.51 5.90 4.07
C THR A 28 14.41 4.43 3.67
N TYR A 29 14.10 4.15 2.40
CA TYR A 29 14.09 2.80 1.86
C TYR A 29 15.50 2.22 1.80
N ALA A 30 15.70 1.07 2.43
CA ALA A 30 16.98 0.39 2.54
C ALA A 30 16.99 -0.97 1.82
N GLY A 31 16.03 -1.21 0.91
CA GLY A 31 15.92 -2.46 0.16
C GLY A 31 14.99 -3.49 0.81
N GLU A 32 14.00 -3.04 1.58
CA GLU A 32 13.05 -3.93 2.26
C GLU A 32 12.14 -4.65 1.26
N SER A 33 11.94 -5.95 1.46
CA SER A 33 11.03 -6.73 0.63
C SER A 33 9.55 -6.54 0.98
N TRP A 34 9.25 -6.01 2.17
CA TRP A 34 7.91 -5.81 2.73
C TRP A 34 7.76 -4.34 3.12
N VAL A 35 7.10 -3.57 2.27
CA VAL A 35 7.04 -2.10 2.40
C VAL A 35 5.59 -1.65 2.56
N ALA A 36 5.34 -0.85 3.59
CA ALA A 36 4.10 -0.13 3.76
C ALA A 36 4.34 1.36 3.50
N VAL A 37 3.88 1.85 2.36
CA VAL A 37 3.97 3.26 1.98
C VAL A 37 2.88 4.03 2.72
N GLN A 38 3.31 4.82 3.71
CA GLN A 38 2.44 5.64 4.55
C GLN A 38 2.29 7.09 4.04
N ALA A 39 2.75 7.36 2.82
CA ALA A 39 2.95 8.70 2.24
C ALA A 39 1.77 9.69 2.40
N THR A 40 0.52 9.23 2.55
CA THR A 40 -0.65 10.12 2.67
C THR A 40 -1.61 9.85 3.84
N GLN A 41 -1.19 9.22 4.94
CA GLN A 41 -2.03 9.06 6.16
C GLN A 41 -2.31 10.36 6.96
N LEU A 42 -2.23 11.53 6.32
CA LEU A 42 -2.45 12.83 6.97
C LEU A 42 -3.82 13.39 6.57
N ASP A 43 -4.87 12.86 7.20
CA ASP A 43 -6.10 13.61 7.35
C ASP A 43 -6.06 14.54 8.58
N ASP A 44 -5.08 14.42 9.49
CA ASP A 44 -4.90 15.43 10.55
C ASP A 44 -3.44 15.52 11.07
N GLU A 45 -3.05 16.75 11.43
CA GLU A 45 -1.97 17.18 12.35
C GLU A 45 -0.49 17.32 11.96
N GLN A 46 0.10 16.72 10.92
CA GLN A 46 1.46 17.13 10.50
C GLN A 46 1.43 18.04 9.27
N ALA A 47 1.52 19.34 9.56
CA ALA A 47 1.61 20.49 8.64
C ALA A 47 2.74 20.37 7.60
N ARG A 48 2.57 19.49 6.61
CA ARG A 48 3.44 19.39 5.42
C ARG A 48 2.75 20.04 4.24
N THR A 49 3.46 20.97 3.60
CA THR A 49 2.97 21.69 2.42
C THR A 49 2.68 20.73 1.27
N THR A 50 1.77 21.13 0.37
CA THR A 50 1.46 20.39 -0.87
C THR A 50 2.72 20.02 -1.65
N THR A 51 3.74 20.87 -1.63
CA THR A 51 5.04 20.65 -2.25
C THR A 51 5.80 19.47 -1.64
N GLN A 52 5.79 19.31 -0.31
CA GLN A 52 6.47 18.20 0.34
C GLN A 52 5.76 16.87 0.08
N LYS A 53 4.42 16.86 0.13
CA LYS A 53 3.62 15.68 -0.23
C LYS A 53 3.90 15.25 -1.67
N ARG A 54 4.00 16.22 -2.60
CA ARG A 54 4.34 15.96 -4.00
C ARG A 54 5.74 15.38 -4.17
N ARG A 55 6.75 15.95 -3.49
CA ARG A 55 8.13 15.43 -3.53
C ARG A 55 8.24 13.99 -3.05
N ILE A 56 7.60 13.67 -1.92
CA ILE A 56 7.59 12.30 -1.37
C ILE A 56 6.94 11.34 -2.37
N LEU A 57 5.79 11.74 -2.93
CA LEU A 57 5.08 10.94 -3.91
C LEU A 57 5.89 10.73 -5.20
N ASP A 58 6.52 11.78 -5.71
CA ASP A 58 7.36 11.71 -6.92
C ASP A 58 8.58 10.80 -6.68
N GLY A 59 9.20 10.85 -5.49
CA GLY A 59 10.30 9.93 -5.15
C GLY A 59 9.87 8.47 -4.98
N TRP A 60 8.66 8.21 -4.46
CA TRP A 60 8.11 6.85 -4.45
C TRP A 60 7.86 6.33 -5.87
N ILE A 61 7.35 7.19 -6.77
CA ILE A 61 7.15 6.82 -8.18
C ILE A 61 8.49 6.45 -8.83
N GLU A 62 9.54 7.24 -8.62
CA GLU A 62 10.88 6.97 -9.14
C GLU A 62 11.43 5.64 -8.63
N LEU A 63 11.35 5.40 -7.32
CA LEU A 63 11.82 4.16 -6.68
C LEU A 63 11.10 2.92 -7.19
N LEU A 64 9.76 2.97 -7.28
CA LEU A 64 8.98 1.82 -7.73
C LEU A 64 9.15 1.57 -9.23
N SER A 65 9.32 2.63 -10.03
CA SER A 65 9.52 2.53 -11.48
C SER A 65 10.94 2.13 -11.87
N ALA A 66 11.94 2.29 -10.98
CA ALA A 66 13.32 1.91 -11.23
C ALA A 66 13.48 0.39 -11.46
N GLY A 67 12.62 -0.41 -10.82
CA GLY A 67 12.50 -1.85 -10.99
C GLY A 67 13.66 -2.71 -10.51
N ASP A 68 14.59 -2.11 -9.78
CA ASP A 68 15.64 -2.77 -9.02
C ASP A 68 15.21 -3.12 -7.58
N ALA A 69 14.08 -2.55 -7.13
CA ALA A 69 13.59 -2.73 -5.77
C ALA A 69 13.21 -4.20 -5.51
N PRO A 70 13.79 -4.88 -4.49
CA PRO A 70 13.44 -6.25 -4.11
C PRO A 70 12.08 -6.38 -3.39
N ILE A 71 11.15 -5.46 -3.66
CA ILE A 71 9.83 -5.41 -3.04
C ILE A 71 9.00 -6.57 -3.58
N THR A 72 8.49 -7.38 -2.66
CA THR A 72 7.61 -8.52 -2.95
C THR A 72 6.21 -8.29 -2.38
N HIS A 73 6.12 -7.54 -1.28
CA HIS A 73 4.88 -7.21 -0.60
C HIS A 73 4.79 -5.70 -0.43
N LEU A 74 3.83 -5.09 -1.13
CA LEU A 74 3.60 -3.65 -1.10
C LEU A 74 2.23 -3.35 -0.51
N PHE A 75 2.22 -2.53 0.53
CA PHE A 75 1.00 -1.98 1.09
C PHE A 75 0.97 -0.47 0.90
N LEU A 76 -0.04 0.02 0.19
CA LEU A 76 -0.29 1.44 0.00
C LEU A 76 -1.40 1.87 0.96
N ALA A 77 -0.99 2.41 2.10
CA ALA A 77 -1.85 2.64 3.26
C ALA A 77 -2.78 3.86 3.15
N SER A 78 -2.82 4.52 1.99
CA SER A 78 -3.34 5.88 1.85
C SER A 78 -3.94 6.12 0.45
N ARG A 79 -4.45 7.32 0.15
CA ARG A 79 -5.05 7.58 -1.17
C ARG A 79 -3.96 7.51 -2.24
N VAL A 80 -4.06 6.53 -3.11
CA VAL A 80 -3.06 6.30 -4.16
C VAL A 80 -3.55 6.93 -5.47
N PRO A 81 -2.80 7.88 -6.04
CA PRO A 81 -3.10 8.42 -7.36
C PRO A 81 -2.75 7.38 -8.44
N GLN A 82 -3.39 7.48 -9.60
CA GLN A 82 -3.15 6.62 -10.77
C GLN A 82 -1.64 6.46 -11.07
N ARG A 83 -0.91 7.58 -11.16
CA ARG A 83 0.54 7.58 -11.41
C ARG A 83 1.39 6.74 -10.44
N LEU A 84 0.96 6.60 -9.18
CA LEU A 84 1.66 5.77 -8.21
C LEU A 84 1.32 4.29 -8.41
N LEU A 85 0.08 3.97 -8.82
CA LEU A 85 -0.29 2.63 -9.24
C LEU A 85 0.46 2.21 -10.51
N ASP A 86 0.60 3.13 -11.48
CA ASP A 86 1.33 2.87 -12.72
C ASP A 86 2.80 2.49 -12.42
N ALA A 87 3.42 3.15 -11.44
CA ALA A 87 4.77 2.88 -10.99
C ALA A 87 4.95 1.47 -10.40
N VAL A 88 3.90 0.85 -9.88
CA VAL A 88 3.95 -0.52 -9.34
C VAL A 88 4.28 -1.55 -10.43
N SER A 89 3.99 -1.23 -11.71
CA SER A 89 4.39 -2.09 -12.84
C SER A 89 5.90 -2.28 -12.96
N GLY A 90 6.68 -1.37 -12.37
CA GLY A 90 8.14 -1.47 -12.28
C GLY A 90 8.62 -2.55 -11.32
N LEU A 91 7.77 -3.21 -10.52
CA LEU A 91 8.20 -4.21 -9.53
C LEU A 91 8.07 -5.65 -10.06
N PRO A 92 9.07 -6.21 -10.77
CA PRO A 92 8.93 -7.53 -11.41
C PRO A 92 8.75 -8.68 -10.42
N ASN A 93 9.19 -8.49 -9.17
CA ASN A 93 9.13 -9.50 -8.11
C ASN A 93 7.90 -9.35 -7.19
N LEU A 94 6.96 -8.46 -7.53
CA LEU A 94 5.80 -8.21 -6.69
C LEU A 94 4.86 -9.42 -6.67
N ARG A 95 4.58 -9.92 -5.46
CA ARG A 95 3.68 -11.05 -5.20
C ARG A 95 2.39 -10.60 -4.53
N PHE A 96 2.46 -9.56 -3.70
CA PHE A 96 1.32 -9.05 -2.96
C PHE A 96 1.19 -7.53 -3.09
N LEU A 97 0.02 -7.07 -3.49
CA LEU A 97 -0.33 -5.65 -3.58
C LEU A 97 -1.62 -5.38 -2.80
N ASP A 98 -1.55 -4.53 -1.78
CA ASP A 98 -2.72 -4.04 -1.06
C ASP A 98 -2.82 -2.53 -1.17
N VAL A 99 -3.98 -2.06 -1.63
CA VAL A 99 -4.25 -0.67 -1.96
C VAL A 99 -5.53 -0.25 -1.27
N LYS A 100 -5.39 0.69 -0.32
CA LYS A 100 -6.52 1.14 0.51
C LYS A 100 -7.64 1.80 -0.30
N TRP A 101 -7.33 2.74 -1.19
CA TRP A 101 -8.30 3.31 -2.14
C TRP A 101 -7.61 4.30 -3.09
N GLY A 102 -8.18 4.47 -4.29
CA GLY A 102 -7.75 5.48 -5.26
C GLY A 102 -8.73 5.62 -6.42
N PRO A 103 -8.72 6.76 -7.13
CA PRO A 103 -9.55 6.96 -8.32
C PRO A 103 -8.86 6.31 -9.54
N TYR A 104 -8.97 4.99 -9.68
CA TYR A 104 -8.36 4.29 -10.80
C TYR A 104 -9.28 4.27 -12.00
N GLU A 105 -8.78 4.78 -13.12
CA GLU A 105 -9.43 4.67 -14.43
C GLU A 105 -8.82 3.54 -15.25
N ASP A 106 -7.56 3.19 -14.97
CA ASP A 106 -6.81 2.14 -15.67
C ASP A 106 -6.11 1.20 -14.68
N LEU A 107 -6.31 -0.10 -14.85
CA LEU A 107 -5.64 -1.18 -14.09
C LEU A 107 -4.72 -2.03 -14.98
N SER A 108 -4.51 -1.62 -16.23
CA SER A 108 -3.53 -2.26 -17.12
C SER A 108 -2.12 -2.36 -16.53
N PRO A 109 -1.61 -1.38 -15.75
CA PRO A 109 -0.26 -1.46 -15.18
C PRO A 109 -0.05 -2.65 -14.24
N ILE A 110 -1.06 -3.05 -13.48
CA ILE A 110 -0.97 -4.23 -12.59
C ILE A 110 -1.15 -5.54 -13.35
N SER A 111 -1.71 -5.50 -14.56
CA SER A 111 -1.92 -6.69 -15.39
C SER A 111 -0.61 -7.25 -15.97
N GLY A 112 0.45 -6.43 -16.05
CA GLY A 112 1.79 -6.85 -16.46
C GLY A 112 2.60 -7.58 -15.37
N LEU A 113 2.09 -7.63 -14.14
CA LEU A 113 2.78 -8.24 -13.01
C LEU A 113 2.47 -9.75 -12.95
N HIS A 114 3.19 -10.53 -13.76
CA HIS A 114 2.97 -11.98 -13.88
C HIS A 114 3.28 -12.77 -12.59
N GLY A 115 4.08 -12.20 -11.67
CA GLY A 115 4.42 -12.81 -10.37
C GLY A 115 3.40 -12.54 -9.25
N LEU A 116 2.32 -11.82 -9.55
CA LEU A 116 1.38 -11.34 -8.55
C LEU A 116 0.42 -12.46 -8.13
N GLU A 117 0.40 -12.76 -6.84
CA GLU A 117 -0.39 -13.85 -6.25
C GLU A 117 -1.70 -13.33 -5.64
N ALA A 118 -1.69 -12.10 -5.13
CA ALA A 118 -2.86 -11.49 -4.53
C ALA A 118 -2.87 -9.96 -4.67
N ILE A 119 -4.05 -9.44 -4.98
CA ILE A 119 -4.36 -8.01 -5.06
C ILE A 119 -5.54 -7.72 -4.12
N HIS A 120 -5.41 -6.65 -3.35
CA HIS A 120 -6.52 -6.04 -2.63
C HIS A 120 -6.70 -4.59 -3.10
N LEU A 121 -7.83 -4.29 -3.74
CA LEU A 121 -8.23 -2.93 -4.11
C LEU A 121 -9.51 -2.57 -3.37
N GLY A 122 -9.43 -1.65 -2.42
CA GLY A 122 -10.62 -1.13 -1.78
C GLY A 122 -10.43 -0.79 -0.31
N PRO A 123 -11.34 0.03 0.25
CA PRO A 123 -11.30 0.32 1.67
C PRO A 123 -11.40 -1.01 2.42
N ARG A 124 -10.59 -1.19 3.47
CA ARG A 124 -10.78 -2.30 4.39
C ARG A 124 -12.14 -2.11 5.08
N GLY A 125 -13.17 -2.67 4.45
CA GLY A 125 -14.53 -2.68 4.96
C GLY A 125 -14.61 -3.65 6.12
N GLY A 126 -14.33 -3.16 7.32
CA GLY A 126 -14.44 -3.91 8.56
C GLY A 126 -13.73 -3.19 9.70
N ASP A 127 -14.47 -2.31 10.38
CA ASP A 127 -14.12 -1.72 11.68
C ASP A 127 -13.32 -0.41 11.71
N ASP A 128 -13.94 0.66 11.19
CA ASP A 128 -13.60 2.05 11.54
C ASP A 128 -14.07 2.43 12.98
N ARG A 129 -14.43 1.46 13.85
CA ARG A 129 -14.86 1.72 15.24
C ARG A 129 -13.77 1.45 16.29
N GLN A 130 -12.57 0.97 15.95
CA GLN A 130 -11.52 0.69 16.94
C GLN A 130 -10.41 1.73 17.07
N GLN A 131 -10.45 2.85 16.34
CA GLN A 131 -9.47 3.94 16.54
C GLN A 131 -9.83 4.92 17.67
N ARG A 132 -10.91 4.67 18.43
CA ARG A 132 -11.25 5.42 19.66
C ARG A 132 -10.98 4.59 20.92
N ARG A 133 -9.71 4.33 21.24
CA ARG A 133 -9.24 4.06 22.61
C ARG A 133 -7.71 4.08 22.66
N LEU A 134 -7.13 5.28 22.68
CA LEU A 134 -5.88 5.48 23.40
C LEU A 134 -6.24 5.63 24.89
N PRO A 135 -5.68 4.83 25.81
CA PRO A 135 -5.82 5.12 27.23
C PRO A 135 -5.07 6.43 27.52
N ARG A 136 -5.83 7.47 27.88
CA ARG A 136 -5.26 8.60 28.62
C ARG A 136 -4.78 8.07 29.96
N ARG A 137 -3.47 8.01 30.16
CA ARG A 137 -2.86 8.07 31.49
C ARG A 137 -2.13 9.39 31.61
#